data_AF-A0A2H3L7I1-F1
#
_entry.id   AF-A0A2H3L7I1-F1
#
_cell.length_a   1.000
_cell.length_b   1.000
_cell.length_c   1.000
_cell.angle_alpha   90.00
_cell.angle_beta   90.00
_cell.angle_gamma   90.00
#
_symmetry.space_group_name_H-M   'P 1'
#
loop_
_entity.id
_entity.type
_entity.pdbx_description
1 polymer ?
#
loop_
_entity_poly.entity_id
_entity_poly.type
_entity_poly.pdbx_seq_one_letter_code
_entity_poly.pdbx_strand_id
1 'polypeptide(L)'
;MYFGQRRIRSAGRTSGSVEVTLPPQLQALQEIECRLMLRDGATPEIIIQPDLSVAYNLLQKLWSLVGAALADIDEIGDFDASEFTLALMPPSHWQRRPPLAYVDALVVLRQGAAGGGTEALARLVACMSIVAAYRLGLSEPLALAFGDVVAYLVLGVATQSGLEYERGLAQQLYGSRDGAGKVSLDPGAWTRSAPGLRRVWEEFEGWHADPPTYTSARQRWYLALNLELGSAHAAVGSPTMR
;
A
#
# COMPACT_ATOMS: atom_id res chain seq x y z
N MET A 1 11.91 -0.75 -34.02
CA MET A 1 13.36 -0.87 -33.74
C MET A 1 13.83 -2.23 -34.21
N TYR A 2 14.83 -2.29 -35.10
CA TYR A 2 15.38 -3.55 -35.61
C TYR A 2 16.70 -3.84 -34.87
N PHE A 3 16.74 -4.92 -34.09
CA PHE A 3 17.89 -5.28 -33.25
C PHE A 3 18.93 -6.20 -33.95
N GLY A 4 18.83 -6.36 -35.27
CA GLY A 4 19.71 -7.21 -36.08
C GLY A 4 19.36 -8.70 -36.05
N GLN A 5 20.07 -9.52 -36.85
CA GLN A 5 19.94 -10.98 -36.85
C GLN A 5 20.94 -11.59 -35.87
N ARG A 6 20.45 -12.36 -34.89
CA ARG A 6 21.29 -13.16 -33.98
C ARG A 6 21.01 -14.64 -34.15
N ARG A 7 22.07 -15.44 -34.18
CA ARG A 7 22.00 -16.90 -34.35
C ARG A 7 21.93 -17.54 -32.96
N ILE A 8 20.79 -18.13 -32.61
CA ILE A 8 20.64 -18.92 -31.38
C ILE A 8 21.39 -20.24 -31.57
N ARG A 9 22.36 -20.52 -30.71
CA ARG A 9 23.09 -21.80 -30.69
C ARG A 9 22.71 -22.54 -29.40
N SER A 10 22.08 -23.70 -29.53
CA SER A 10 21.90 -24.62 -28.40
C SER A 10 23.26 -25.22 -28.04
N ALA A 11 23.69 -25.07 -26.79
CA ALA A 11 24.98 -25.57 -26.31
C ALA A 11 24.98 -27.09 -26.02
N GLY A 12 23.92 -27.84 -26.38
CA GLY A 12 23.84 -29.28 -26.15
C GLY A 12 23.84 -29.70 -24.67
N ARG A 13 23.79 -28.75 -23.74
CA ARG A 13 23.57 -28.95 -22.31
C ARG A 13 22.17 -28.45 -21.97
N THR A 14 21.50 -29.13 -21.07
CA THR A 14 20.06 -29.04 -20.76
C THR A 14 19.55 -27.65 -20.32
N SER A 15 20.40 -26.63 -20.25
CA SER A 15 20.06 -25.26 -19.91
C SER A 15 21.02 -24.29 -20.62
N GLY A 16 20.47 -23.36 -21.38
CA GLY A 16 21.20 -22.21 -21.92
C GLY A 16 20.66 -20.94 -21.26
N SER A 17 21.54 -20.08 -20.74
CA SER A 17 21.14 -18.79 -20.18
C SER A 17 20.90 -17.77 -21.28
N VAL A 18 19.83 -16.98 -21.13
CA VAL A 18 19.54 -15.82 -21.98
C VAL A 18 19.61 -14.58 -21.08
N GLU A 19 20.61 -13.73 -21.32
CA GLU A 19 20.70 -12.44 -20.66
C GLU A 19 19.95 -11.39 -21.47
N VAL A 20 19.02 -10.69 -20.82
CA VAL A 20 18.23 -9.62 -21.43
C VAL A 20 18.46 -8.35 -20.62
N THR A 21 18.92 -7.29 -21.28
CA THR A 21 18.96 -5.96 -20.65
C THR A 21 17.54 -5.43 -20.54
N LEU A 22 17.05 -5.31 -19.31
CA LEU A 22 15.75 -4.73 -19.03
C LEU A 22 15.81 -3.20 -19.07
N PRO A 23 14.75 -2.52 -19.54
CA PRO A 23 14.63 -1.08 -19.37
C PRO A 23 14.52 -0.75 -17.86
N PRO A 24 14.90 0.47 -17.43
CA PRO A 24 14.93 0.85 -16.01
C PRO A 24 13.61 0.60 -15.26
N GLN A 25 12.47 0.78 -15.93
CA GLN A 25 11.14 0.58 -15.36
C GLN A 25 10.88 -0.89 -14.97
N LEU A 26 11.58 -1.84 -15.57
CA LEU A 26 11.47 -3.27 -15.30
C LEU A 26 12.61 -3.81 -14.43
N GLN A 27 13.45 -2.94 -13.87
CA GLN A 27 14.55 -3.36 -13.00
C GLN A 27 14.07 -4.14 -11.76
N ALA A 28 12.85 -3.89 -11.31
CA ALA A 28 12.20 -4.67 -10.25
C ALA A 28 11.91 -6.14 -10.63
N LEU A 29 12.13 -6.54 -11.88
CA LEU A 29 12.08 -7.94 -12.34
C LEU A 29 13.47 -8.61 -12.42
N GLN A 30 14.55 -7.88 -12.13
CA GLN A 30 15.90 -8.44 -12.11
C GLN A 30 15.97 -9.66 -11.18
N GLU A 31 16.62 -10.75 -11.57
CA GLU A 31 16.73 -11.99 -10.77
C GLU A 31 15.41 -12.72 -10.49
N ILE A 32 14.29 -12.31 -11.11
CA ILE A 32 13.06 -13.08 -11.08
C ILE A 32 13.14 -14.21 -12.10
N GLU A 33 12.83 -15.42 -11.66
CA GLU A 33 12.74 -16.58 -12.54
C GLU A 33 11.70 -16.33 -13.63
N CYS A 34 12.05 -16.63 -14.88
CA CYS A 34 11.18 -16.41 -16.02
C CYS A 34 10.97 -17.71 -16.78
N ARG A 35 9.72 -17.99 -17.13
CA ARG A 35 9.39 -19.03 -18.09
C ARG A 35 9.62 -18.50 -19.50
N LEU A 36 10.46 -19.20 -20.25
CA LEU A 36 10.67 -18.94 -21.67
C LEU A 36 9.74 -19.83 -22.49
N MET A 37 8.92 -19.23 -23.37
CA MET A 37 8.01 -19.95 -24.25
C MET A 37 8.22 -19.49 -25.70
N LEU A 38 8.21 -20.44 -26.63
CA LEU A 38 8.16 -20.13 -28.06
C LEU A 38 6.69 -20.25 -28.49
N ARG A 39 6.09 -19.12 -28.87
CA ARG A 39 4.76 -19.11 -29.51
C ARG A 39 4.97 -19.20 -31.01
N ASP A 40 4.65 -20.37 -31.54
CA ASP A 40 4.67 -20.59 -32.98
C ASP A 40 3.38 -20.03 -33.60
N GLY A 41 3.52 -19.27 -34.67
CA GLY A 41 2.45 -18.53 -35.32
C GLY A 41 2.95 -17.88 -36.61
N ALA A 42 2.10 -17.15 -37.33
CA ALA A 42 2.50 -16.45 -38.56
C ALA A 42 3.70 -15.51 -38.34
N THR A 43 3.84 -14.99 -37.12
CA THR A 43 5.03 -14.32 -36.61
C THR A 43 5.49 -15.06 -35.34
N PRO A 44 6.58 -15.86 -35.39
CA PRO A 44 7.06 -16.59 -34.22
C PRO A 44 7.59 -15.60 -33.16
N GLU A 45 7.20 -15.82 -31.91
CA GLU A 45 7.54 -14.95 -30.79
C GLU A 45 8.17 -15.73 -29.63
N ILE A 46 9.23 -15.18 -29.04
CA ILE A 46 9.77 -15.65 -27.77
C ILE A 46 9.10 -14.84 -26.67
N ILE A 47 8.31 -15.51 -25.84
CA ILE A 47 7.61 -14.93 -24.70
C ILE A 47 8.44 -15.21 -23.45
N ILE A 48 8.75 -14.15 -22.71
CA ILE A 48 9.41 -14.21 -21.41
C ILE A 48 8.34 -13.85 -20.38
N GLN A 49 7.92 -14.82 -19.59
CA GLN A 49 6.91 -14.63 -18.56
C GLN A 49 7.57 -14.71 -17.17
N PRO A 50 7.61 -13.61 -16.40
CA PRO A 50 8.15 -13.64 -15.04
C PRO A 50 7.25 -14.49 -14.14
N ASP A 51 7.86 -15.29 -13.26
CA ASP A 51 7.15 -15.98 -12.20
C ASP A 51 6.85 -15.00 -11.06
N LEU A 52 5.57 -14.62 -10.97
CA LEU A 52 5.07 -13.69 -9.97
C LEU A 52 4.46 -14.41 -8.76
N SER A 53 4.59 -15.73 -8.66
CA SER A 53 4.00 -16.52 -7.58
C SER A 53 4.51 -16.09 -6.20
N VAL A 54 5.79 -15.74 -6.08
CA VAL A 54 6.37 -15.24 -4.82
C VAL A 54 5.73 -13.91 -4.39
N ALA A 55 5.50 -13.01 -5.36
CA ALA A 55 4.84 -11.73 -5.09
C ALA A 55 3.37 -11.95 -4.70
N TYR A 56 2.66 -12.84 -5.39
CA TYR A 56 1.28 -13.19 -5.06
C TYR A 56 1.14 -13.80 -3.66
N ASN A 57 2.05 -14.69 -3.27
CA ASN A 57 2.09 -15.27 -1.92
C ASN A 57 2.30 -14.20 -0.84
N LEU A 58 3.11 -13.17 -1.11
CA LEU A 58 3.22 -12.03 -0.19
C LEU A 58 1.90 -11.27 -0.06
N LEU A 59 1.17 -11.05 -1.15
CA LEU A 59 -0.14 -10.39 -1.10
C LEU A 59 -1.13 -11.18 -0.23
N GLN A 60 -1.20 -12.50 -0.39
CA GLN A 60 -2.00 -13.37 0.46
C GLN A 60 -1.58 -13.27 1.93
N LYS A 61 -0.27 -13.30 2.21
CA LYS A 61 0.25 -13.12 3.57
C LYS A 61 -0.17 -11.77 4.17
N LEU A 62 -0.05 -10.68 3.41
CA LEU A 62 -0.46 -9.35 3.85
C LEU A 62 -1.96 -9.29 4.16
N TRP A 63 -2.80 -9.93 3.34
CA TRP A 63 -4.22 -10.04 3.63
C TRP A 63 -4.49 -10.75 4.96
N SER A 64 -3.81 -11.88 5.21
CA SER A 64 -3.92 -12.59 6.50
C SER A 64 -3.48 -11.73 7.68
N LEU A 65 -2.45 -10.90 7.51
CA LEU A 65 -2.00 -9.97 8.55
C LEU A 65 -3.02 -8.86 8.83
N VAL A 66 -3.61 -8.28 7.77
CA VAL A 66 -4.71 -7.31 7.90
C VAL A 66 -5.91 -7.95 8.59
N GLY A 67 -6.30 -9.17 8.18
CA GLY A 67 -7.36 -9.92 8.84
C GLY A 67 -7.09 -10.16 10.33
N ALA A 68 -5.87 -10.54 10.69
CA ALA A 68 -5.48 -10.72 12.09
C ALA A 68 -5.54 -9.42 12.91
N ALA A 69 -5.29 -8.26 12.29
CA ALA A 69 -5.36 -6.97 12.96
C ALA A 69 -6.79 -6.40 13.04
N LEU A 70 -7.71 -6.87 12.21
CA LEU A 70 -9.12 -6.48 12.22
C LEU A 70 -10.03 -7.53 12.87
N ALA A 71 -9.47 -8.64 13.36
CA ALA A 71 -10.23 -9.76 13.93
C ALA A 71 -11.14 -9.38 15.12
N ASP A 72 -10.79 -8.33 15.87
CA ASP A 72 -11.60 -7.83 16.99
C ASP A 72 -12.81 -6.98 16.54
N ILE A 73 -12.90 -6.63 15.24
CA ILE A 73 -13.98 -5.88 14.63
C ILE A 73 -14.98 -6.87 14.02
N ASP A 74 -14.58 -7.60 12.97
CA ASP A 74 -15.33 -8.69 12.35
C ASP A 74 -14.43 -9.50 11.39
N GLU A 75 -14.94 -10.60 10.86
CA GLU A 75 -14.25 -11.41 9.85
C GLU A 75 -14.30 -10.76 8.46
N ILE A 76 -13.12 -10.44 7.92
CA ILE A 76 -13.01 -9.85 6.58
C ILE A 76 -13.02 -10.89 5.46
N GLY A 77 -12.99 -12.20 5.76
CA GLY A 77 -12.99 -13.31 4.79
C GLY A 77 -11.66 -13.55 4.06
N ASP A 78 -11.68 -14.44 3.07
CA ASP A 78 -10.49 -14.86 2.30
C ASP A 78 -10.03 -13.82 1.27
N PHE A 79 -8.74 -13.85 0.92
CA PHE A 79 -8.17 -12.98 -0.12
C PHE A 79 -8.79 -13.30 -1.49
N ASP A 80 -9.47 -12.32 -2.10
CA ASP A 80 -9.95 -12.42 -3.48
C ASP A 80 -9.23 -11.39 -4.37
N ALA A 81 -8.42 -11.89 -5.29
CA ALA A 81 -7.73 -11.07 -6.29
C ALA A 81 -8.69 -10.24 -7.16
N SER A 82 -9.94 -10.67 -7.31
CA SER A 82 -10.94 -9.98 -8.12
C SER A 82 -11.32 -8.61 -7.55
N GLU A 83 -11.14 -8.37 -6.26
CA GLU A 83 -11.45 -7.07 -5.63
C GLU A 83 -10.37 -6.00 -5.89
N PHE A 84 -9.24 -6.40 -6.46
CA PHE A 84 -8.10 -5.55 -6.72
C PHE A 84 -7.85 -5.34 -8.21
N THR A 85 -7.21 -4.23 -8.55
CA THR A 85 -6.60 -4.06 -9.87
C THR A 85 -5.17 -4.58 -9.80
N LEU A 86 -4.96 -5.85 -10.14
CA LEU A 86 -3.61 -6.44 -10.19
C LEU A 86 -2.86 -5.95 -11.42
N ALA A 87 -1.71 -5.32 -11.20
CA ALA A 87 -0.84 -4.82 -12.26
C ALA A 87 0.62 -5.11 -11.95
N LEU A 88 1.47 -5.13 -12.99
CA LEU A 88 2.91 -5.24 -12.76
C LEU A 88 3.44 -3.98 -12.04
N MET A 89 3.05 -2.80 -12.53
CA MET A 89 3.48 -1.49 -12.04
C MET A 89 2.31 -0.78 -11.34
N PRO A 90 2.60 0.09 -10.35
CA PRO A 90 1.57 0.90 -9.72
C PRO A 90 0.95 1.86 -10.76
N PRO A 91 -0.39 1.89 -10.91
CA PRO A 91 -1.04 2.82 -11.82
C PRO A 91 -0.99 4.25 -11.26
N SER A 92 -0.97 5.25 -12.14
CA SER A 92 -1.00 6.67 -11.74
C SER A 92 -2.35 7.11 -11.19
N HIS A 93 -3.42 6.41 -11.55
CA HIS A 93 -4.79 6.63 -11.11
C HIS A 93 -5.53 5.31 -11.11
N TRP A 94 -6.47 5.15 -10.19
CA TRP A 94 -7.35 3.98 -10.13
C TRP A 94 -8.79 4.45 -9.88
N GLN A 95 -9.75 3.72 -10.44
CA GLN A 95 -11.15 4.17 -10.47
C GLN A 95 -12.02 3.45 -9.46
N ARG A 96 -12.14 2.11 -9.58
CA ARG A 96 -13.13 1.34 -8.80
C ARG A 96 -12.52 0.39 -7.77
N ARG A 97 -11.33 -0.13 -8.06
CA ARG A 97 -10.69 -1.18 -7.26
C ARG A 97 -9.28 -0.76 -6.86
N PRO A 98 -8.90 -0.89 -5.59
CA PRO A 98 -7.56 -0.56 -5.13
C PRO A 98 -6.50 -1.33 -5.94
N PRO A 99 -5.43 -0.67 -6.39
CA PRO A 99 -4.41 -1.32 -7.20
C PRO A 99 -3.41 -2.07 -6.31
N LEU A 100 -3.04 -3.28 -6.71
CA LEU A 100 -1.90 -3.99 -6.14
C LEU A 100 -0.86 -4.19 -7.23
N ALA A 101 0.31 -3.59 -7.04
CA ALA A 101 1.43 -3.71 -7.94
C ALA A 101 2.33 -4.87 -7.54
N TYR A 102 2.60 -5.80 -8.46
CA TYR A 102 3.56 -6.88 -8.21
C TYR A 102 4.97 -6.33 -7.93
N VAL A 103 5.36 -5.22 -8.55
CA VAL A 103 6.64 -4.57 -8.26
C VAL A 103 6.74 -4.11 -6.81
N ASP A 104 5.66 -3.60 -6.21
CA ASP A 104 5.68 -3.24 -4.79
C ASP A 104 5.94 -4.47 -3.91
N ALA A 105 5.27 -5.58 -4.20
CA ALA A 105 5.52 -6.84 -3.49
C ALA A 105 6.96 -7.35 -3.66
N LEU A 106 7.51 -7.28 -4.87
CA LEU A 106 8.90 -7.67 -5.14
C LEU A 106 9.91 -6.76 -4.43
N VAL A 107 9.65 -5.46 -4.35
CA VAL A 107 10.50 -4.51 -3.60
C VAL A 107 10.50 -4.86 -2.11
N VAL A 108 9.32 -5.15 -1.54
CA VAL A 108 9.20 -5.60 -0.14
C VAL A 108 9.97 -6.89 0.11
N LEU A 109 9.89 -7.87 -0.80
CA LEU A 109 10.61 -9.15 -0.67
C LEU A 109 12.13 -8.98 -0.72
N ARG A 110 12.66 -8.05 -1.52
CA ARG A 110 14.10 -7.82 -1.66
C ARG A 110 14.70 -6.99 -0.54
N GLN A 111 14.03 -5.90 -0.17
CA GLN A 111 14.57 -4.90 0.76
C GLN A 111 14.12 -5.16 2.20
N GLY A 112 13.09 -5.99 2.40
CA GLY A 112 12.43 -6.13 3.69
C GLY A 112 11.77 -4.81 4.14
N ALA A 113 11.49 -4.70 5.44
CA ALA A 113 10.94 -3.47 6.04
C ALA A 113 12.00 -2.38 6.33
N ALA A 114 13.23 -2.54 5.82
CA ALA A 114 14.31 -1.56 5.96
C ALA A 114 14.64 -0.96 4.59
N GLY A 115 14.58 0.37 4.46
CA GLY A 115 14.76 1.07 3.17
C GLY A 115 13.45 1.27 2.40
N GLY A 116 13.54 1.48 1.07
CA GLY A 116 12.40 1.81 0.18
C GLY A 116 11.25 0.78 0.15
N GLY A 117 11.44 -0.39 0.77
CA GLY A 117 10.40 -1.38 1.01
C GLY A 117 9.24 -0.90 1.90
N THR A 118 9.47 0.07 2.80
CA THR A 118 8.40 0.55 3.69
C THR A 118 7.30 1.31 2.95
N GLU A 119 7.64 2.12 1.95
CA GLU A 119 6.64 2.82 1.13
C GLU A 119 5.83 1.86 0.27
N ALA A 120 6.50 0.88 -0.34
CA ALA A 120 5.84 -0.18 -1.11
C ALA A 120 4.90 -1.00 -0.22
N LEU A 121 5.36 -1.38 0.97
CA LEU A 121 4.54 -2.07 1.97
C LEU A 121 3.34 -1.22 2.40
N ALA A 122 3.53 0.08 2.61
CA ALA A 122 2.46 1.00 2.99
C ALA A 122 1.37 1.10 1.92
N ARG A 123 1.74 1.21 0.64
CA ARG A 123 0.77 1.19 -0.47
C ARG A 123 -0.02 -0.11 -0.51
N LEU A 124 0.65 -1.25 -0.37
CA LEU A 124 -0.01 -2.56 -0.35
C LEU A 124 -0.97 -2.68 0.84
N VAL A 125 -0.52 -2.33 2.05
CA VAL A 125 -1.34 -2.35 3.27
C VAL A 125 -2.52 -1.41 3.17
N ALA A 126 -2.34 -0.21 2.64
CA ALA A 126 -3.43 0.74 2.41
C ALA A 126 -4.50 0.13 1.49
N CYS A 127 -4.09 -0.43 0.34
CA CYS A 127 -5.01 -1.04 -0.61
C CYS A 127 -5.77 -2.24 -0.04
N MET A 128 -5.08 -3.11 0.71
CA MET A 128 -5.73 -4.24 1.41
C MET A 128 -6.73 -3.75 2.46
N SER A 129 -6.37 -2.72 3.22
CA SER A 129 -7.21 -2.16 4.27
C SER A 129 -8.44 -1.43 3.72
N ILE A 130 -8.34 -0.83 2.52
CA ILE A 130 -9.51 -0.29 1.81
C ILE A 130 -10.52 -1.39 1.49
N VAL A 131 -10.07 -2.53 0.95
CA VAL A 131 -10.97 -3.66 0.63
C VAL A 131 -11.54 -4.28 1.91
N ALA A 132 -10.74 -4.42 2.96
CA ALA A 132 -11.22 -4.87 4.25
C ALA A 132 -12.32 -3.95 4.80
N ALA A 133 -12.10 -2.63 4.76
CA ALA A 133 -13.09 -1.64 5.16
C ALA A 133 -14.40 -1.71 4.35
N TYR A 134 -14.32 -1.96 3.03
CA TYR A 134 -15.50 -2.20 2.21
C TYR A 134 -16.27 -3.44 2.65
N ARG A 135 -15.57 -4.56 2.91
CA ARG A 135 -16.20 -5.80 3.38
C ARG A 135 -16.88 -5.62 4.74
N LEU A 136 -16.31 -4.75 5.58
CA LEU A 136 -16.87 -4.36 6.88
C LEU A 136 -17.96 -3.26 6.77
N GLY A 137 -18.32 -2.81 5.57
CA GLY A 137 -19.48 -1.95 5.32
C GLY A 137 -19.21 -0.45 5.27
N LEU A 138 -17.95 0.02 5.32
CA LEU A 138 -17.68 1.46 5.14
C LEU A 138 -17.98 1.93 3.71
N SER A 139 -18.45 3.17 3.61
CA SER A 139 -18.59 3.88 2.34
C SER A 139 -17.23 4.17 1.71
N GLU A 140 -17.21 4.33 0.39
CA GLU A 140 -15.98 4.58 -0.40
C GLU A 140 -15.08 5.68 0.17
N PRO A 141 -15.55 6.90 0.49
CA PRO A 141 -14.69 7.94 1.03
C PRO A 141 -14.04 7.56 2.37
N LEU A 142 -14.77 6.85 3.22
CA LEU A 142 -14.28 6.43 4.55
C LEU A 142 -13.38 5.20 4.45
N ALA A 143 -13.67 4.26 3.57
CA ALA A 143 -12.79 3.11 3.31
C ALA A 143 -11.43 3.55 2.76
N LEU A 144 -11.42 4.53 1.84
CA LEU A 144 -10.20 5.18 1.33
C LEU A 144 -9.37 5.80 2.46
N ALA A 145 -10.01 6.61 3.30
CA ALA A 145 -9.35 7.26 4.42
C ALA A 145 -8.87 6.25 5.48
N PHE A 146 -9.66 5.21 5.76
CA PHE A 146 -9.31 4.16 6.71
C PHE A 146 -8.07 3.40 6.26
N GLY A 147 -7.98 3.05 4.97
CA GLY A 147 -6.81 2.35 4.47
C GLY A 147 -5.52 3.15 4.58
N ASP A 148 -5.55 4.45 4.27
CA ASP A 148 -4.40 5.33 4.48
C ASP A 148 -4.03 5.43 5.96
N VAL A 149 -5.03 5.55 6.84
CA VAL A 149 -4.83 5.59 8.30
C VAL A 149 -4.18 4.30 8.81
N VAL A 150 -4.64 3.12 8.39
CA VAL A 150 -4.04 1.84 8.81
C VAL A 150 -2.57 1.77 8.37
N ALA A 151 -2.27 2.10 7.12
CA ALA A 151 -0.89 2.13 6.63
C ALA A 151 -0.03 3.11 7.43
N TYR A 152 -0.56 4.30 7.71
CA TYR A 152 0.12 5.30 8.53
C TYR A 152 0.39 4.81 9.95
N LEU A 153 -0.60 4.24 10.65
CA LEU A 153 -0.44 3.77 12.03
C LEU A 153 0.55 2.62 12.15
N VAL A 154 0.50 1.67 11.20
CA VAL A 154 1.27 0.42 11.25
C VAL A 154 2.71 0.63 10.79
N LEU A 155 2.91 1.49 9.77
CA LEU A 155 4.20 1.65 9.06
C LEU A 155 4.79 3.06 9.15
N GLY A 156 4.05 4.04 9.66
CA GLY A 156 4.49 5.43 9.78
C GLY A 156 4.50 6.20 8.46
N VAL A 157 3.92 5.64 7.39
CA VAL A 157 3.95 6.21 6.03
C VAL A 157 2.55 6.59 5.58
N ALA A 158 2.38 7.87 5.29
CA ALA A 158 1.20 8.39 4.60
C ALA A 158 1.26 8.03 3.11
N THR A 159 0.18 7.46 2.57
CA THR A 159 0.08 7.08 1.15
C THR A 159 -0.71 8.09 0.32
N GLN A 160 -1.55 8.89 0.98
CA GLN A 160 -2.41 9.89 0.35
C GLN A 160 -2.25 11.28 1.01
N SER A 161 -2.54 12.34 0.26
CA SER A 161 -2.61 13.71 0.78
C SER A 161 -4.04 14.08 1.19
N GLY A 162 -4.20 15.08 2.07
CA GLY A 162 -5.50 15.63 2.44
C GLY A 162 -6.26 14.83 3.52
N LEU A 163 -5.58 13.87 4.15
CA LEU A 163 -6.10 13.03 5.24
C LEU A 163 -5.39 13.31 6.58
N GLU A 164 -4.89 14.54 6.76
CA GLU A 164 -4.13 14.92 7.96
C GLU A 164 -5.00 14.87 9.22
N TYR A 165 -6.27 15.25 9.08
CA TYR A 165 -7.24 15.20 10.17
C TYR A 165 -7.47 13.77 10.66
N GLU A 166 -7.77 12.85 9.74
CA GLU A 166 -8.07 11.45 10.01
C GLU A 166 -6.88 10.76 10.64
N ARG A 167 -5.66 10.97 10.09
CA ARG A 167 -4.43 10.42 10.65
C ARG A 167 -4.12 10.97 12.04
N GLY A 168 -4.28 12.28 12.24
CA GLY A 168 -4.01 12.93 13.52
C GLY A 168 -4.93 12.41 14.63
N LEU A 169 -6.23 12.29 14.35
CA LEU A 169 -7.18 11.72 15.31
C LEU A 169 -6.92 10.23 15.54
N ALA A 170 -6.71 9.47 14.47
CA ALA A 170 -6.46 8.04 14.57
C ALA A 170 -5.20 7.74 15.38
N GLN A 171 -4.16 8.56 15.27
CA GLN A 171 -2.94 8.43 16.09
C GLN A 171 -3.23 8.61 17.59
N GLN A 172 -4.13 9.54 17.95
CA GLN A 172 -4.55 9.73 19.34
C GLN A 172 -5.36 8.54 19.86
N LEU A 173 -6.30 8.03 19.05
CA LEU A 173 -7.17 6.89 19.40
C LEU A 173 -6.42 5.56 19.46
N TYR A 174 -5.42 5.38 18.60
CA TYR A 174 -4.64 4.16 18.51
C TYR A 174 -3.90 3.86 19.83
N GLY A 175 -3.49 4.90 20.57
CA GLY A 175 -3.03 4.77 21.95
C GLY A 175 -1.62 4.23 22.14
N SER A 176 -0.82 4.11 21.07
CA SER A 176 0.59 3.71 21.17
C SER A 176 1.47 4.92 21.49
N ARG A 177 1.97 5.01 22.73
CA ARG A 177 3.00 6.00 23.13
C ARG A 177 4.31 5.83 22.35
N ASP A 178 4.57 4.62 21.88
CA ASP A 178 5.62 4.34 20.90
C ASP A 178 5.02 4.57 19.51
N GLY A 179 5.38 5.70 18.88
CA GLY A 179 4.72 6.21 17.68
C GLY A 179 4.44 5.20 16.56
N ALA A 180 3.50 5.59 15.70
CA ALA A 180 3.19 4.91 14.44
C ALA A 180 4.47 4.46 13.71
N GLY A 181 4.46 3.23 13.19
CA GLY A 181 5.57 2.69 12.42
C GLY A 181 6.53 1.82 13.22
N LYS A 182 6.27 0.50 13.23
CA LYS A 182 7.20 -0.55 13.67
C LYS A 182 6.75 -1.97 13.35
N VAL A 183 5.60 -2.14 12.70
CA VAL A 183 5.06 -3.48 12.45
C VAL A 183 5.75 -4.07 11.23
N SER A 184 6.47 -5.17 11.44
CA SER A 184 7.09 -5.96 10.38
C SER A 184 6.07 -6.94 9.76
N LEU A 185 6.52 -7.84 8.89
CA LEU A 185 5.70 -8.98 8.43
C LEU A 185 5.53 -10.08 9.51
N ASP A 186 5.76 -9.75 10.79
CA ASP A 186 5.54 -10.58 11.97
C ASP A 186 4.05 -10.58 12.37
N PRO A 187 3.35 -11.73 12.33
CA PRO A 187 1.96 -11.84 12.75
C PRO A 187 1.69 -11.30 14.16
N GLY A 188 2.63 -11.51 15.09
CA GLY A 188 2.44 -11.07 16.48
C GLY A 188 2.32 -9.55 16.61
N ALA A 189 3.00 -8.78 15.76
CA ALA A 189 2.89 -7.34 15.75
C ALA A 189 1.52 -6.84 15.24
N TRP A 190 0.94 -7.53 14.26
CA TRP A 190 -0.41 -7.23 13.75
C TRP A 190 -1.50 -7.56 14.76
N THR A 191 -1.42 -8.72 15.44
CA THR A 191 -2.37 -9.03 16.52
C THR A 191 -2.31 -8.01 17.67
N ARG A 192 -1.11 -7.53 18.03
CA ARG A 192 -0.96 -6.47 19.07
C ARG A 192 -1.56 -5.12 18.64
N SER A 193 -1.67 -4.86 17.33
CA SER A 193 -2.32 -3.63 16.83
C SER A 193 -3.85 -3.67 16.88
N ALA A 194 -4.47 -4.85 17.01
CA ALA A 194 -5.91 -5.01 16.89
C ALA A 194 -6.74 -4.14 17.85
N PRO A 195 -6.40 -4.03 19.16
CA PRO A 195 -7.17 -3.16 20.06
C PRO A 195 -7.08 -1.67 19.71
N GLY A 196 -5.95 -1.24 19.14
CA GLY A 196 -5.76 0.14 18.67
C GLY A 196 -6.56 0.41 17.41
N LEU A 197 -6.51 -0.52 16.44
CA LEU A 197 -7.30 -0.42 15.20
C LEU A 197 -8.79 -0.48 15.45
N ARG A 198 -9.26 -1.27 16.43
CA ARG A 198 -10.66 -1.31 16.82
C ARG A 198 -11.19 0.06 17.28
N ARG A 199 -10.44 0.78 18.11
CA ARG A 199 -10.83 2.13 18.55
C ARG A 199 -10.90 3.11 17.37
N VAL A 200 -9.97 2.99 16.43
CA VAL A 200 -9.98 3.81 15.20
C VAL A 200 -11.18 3.44 14.34
N TRP A 201 -11.48 2.15 14.20
CA TRP A 201 -12.64 1.66 13.47
C TRP A 201 -13.96 2.19 14.03
N GLU A 202 -14.15 2.13 15.34
CA GLU A 202 -15.37 2.62 16.02
C GLU A 202 -15.63 4.11 15.71
N GLU A 203 -14.57 4.92 15.56
CA GLU A 203 -14.70 6.32 15.13
C GLU A 203 -15.13 6.44 13.67
N PHE A 204 -14.55 5.64 12.77
CA PHE A 204 -14.92 5.62 11.34
C PHE A 204 -16.36 5.11 11.15
N GLU A 205 -16.79 4.13 11.92
CA GLU A 205 -18.16 3.65 11.95
C GLU A 205 -19.12 4.75 12.45
N GLY A 206 -18.73 5.47 13.50
CA GLY A 206 -19.46 6.65 13.98
C GLY A 206 -19.61 7.73 12.90
N TRP A 207 -18.55 8.01 12.15
CA TRP A 207 -18.59 8.94 11.02
C TRP A 207 -19.45 8.45 9.86
N HIS A 208 -19.48 7.15 9.63
CA HIS A 208 -20.35 6.55 8.63
C HIS A 208 -21.83 6.68 9.01
N ALA A 209 -22.15 6.46 10.29
CA ALA A 209 -23.51 6.59 10.83
C ALA A 209 -23.99 8.05 10.91
N ASP A 210 -23.08 9.01 11.15
CA ASP A 210 -23.39 10.44 11.24
C ASP A 210 -22.41 11.33 10.42
N PRO A 211 -22.56 11.38 9.08
CA PRO A 211 -21.68 12.15 8.21
C PRO A 211 -21.61 13.68 8.48
N PRO A 212 -22.72 14.35 8.89
CA PRO A 212 -22.66 15.75 9.30
C PRO A 212 -21.69 16.03 10.45
N THR A 213 -21.62 15.13 11.45
CA THR A 213 -20.72 15.27 12.59
C THR A 213 -19.26 15.19 12.16
N TYR A 214 -18.91 14.23 11.30
CA TYR A 214 -17.57 14.12 10.70
C TYR A 214 -17.19 15.39 9.93
N THR A 215 -18.07 15.88 9.06
CA THR A 215 -17.82 17.07 8.23
C THR A 215 -17.57 18.30 9.11
N SER A 216 -18.37 18.47 10.16
CA SER A 216 -18.27 19.60 11.10
C SER A 216 -17.01 19.51 11.97
N ALA A 217 -16.59 18.30 12.37
CA ALA A 217 -15.36 18.09 13.14
C ALA A 217 -14.12 18.38 12.29
N ARG A 218 -14.07 17.86 11.06
CA ARG A 218 -12.99 18.11 10.11
C ARG A 218 -12.84 19.60 9.76
N GLN A 219 -13.94 20.31 9.52
CA GLN A 219 -13.92 21.75 9.28
C GLN A 219 -13.36 22.53 10.47
N ARG A 220 -13.81 22.22 11.69
CA ARG A 220 -13.31 22.87 12.91
C ARG A 220 -11.81 22.65 13.11
N TRP A 221 -11.31 21.45 12.81
CA TRP A 221 -9.90 21.14 12.90
C TRP A 221 -9.06 21.98 11.93
N TYR A 222 -9.45 22.07 10.65
CA TYR A 222 -8.73 22.91 9.69
C TYR A 222 -8.81 24.40 10.03
N LEU A 223 -9.95 24.89 10.56
CA LEU A 223 -10.06 26.27 11.05
C LEU A 223 -9.11 26.53 12.22
N ALA A 224 -9.02 25.63 13.19
CA ALA A 224 -8.09 25.74 14.30
C ALA A 224 -6.62 25.75 13.83
N LEU A 225 -6.26 24.83 12.93
CA LEU A 225 -4.91 24.78 12.34
C LEU A 225 -4.54 26.08 11.62
N ASN A 226 -5.47 26.65 10.85
CA ASN A 226 -5.25 27.92 10.16
C ASN A 226 -5.06 29.10 11.13
N LEU A 227 -5.78 29.11 12.26
CA LEU A 227 -5.61 30.13 13.30
C LEU A 227 -4.24 30.01 13.98
N GLU A 228 -3.79 28.79 14.29
CA GLU A 228 -2.46 28.54 14.88
C GLU A 228 -1.35 28.98 13.93
N LEU A 229 -1.41 28.60 12.65
CA LEU A 229 -0.42 28.98 11.63
C LEU A 229 -0.42 30.49 11.35
N GLY A 230 -1.59 31.13 11.35
CA GLY A 230 -1.74 32.58 11.19
C GLY A 230 -1.20 33.37 12.39
N SER A 231 -1.40 32.85 13.60
CA SER A 231 -0.86 33.45 14.83
C SER A 231 0.67 33.31 14.94
N ALA A 232 1.24 32.20 14.45
CA ALA A 232 2.67 31.97 14.38
C ALA A 232 3.38 32.94 13.40
N HIS A 233 2.71 33.32 12.30
CA HIS A 233 3.21 34.34 11.36
C HIS A 233 3.16 35.75 11.95
N ALA A 234 2.17 36.07 12.79
CA ALA A 234 2.08 37.37 13.46
C ALA A 234 3.16 37.56 14.55
N ALA A 235 3.61 36.49 15.19
CA ALA A 235 4.62 36.53 16.25
C ALA A 235 6.06 36.78 15.73
N VAL A 236 6.35 36.45 14.47
CA VAL A 236 7.68 36.66 13.85
C VAL A 236 7.85 38.10 13.30
N GLY A 237 6.78 38.89 13.26
CA GLY A 237 6.76 40.25 12.69
C GLY A 237 6.96 41.39 13.68
N SER A 238 7.41 41.15 14.92
CA SER A 238 7.73 42.23 15.88
C SER A 238 9.24 42.50 15.95
N PRO A 239 9.83 43.33 15.06
CA PRO A 239 11.15 43.87 15.30
C PRO A 239 11.05 44.87 16.46
N THR A 240 11.75 44.54 17.54
CA THR A 240 12.13 45.46 18.61
C THR A 240 12.73 46.74 18.02
N MET A 241 12.01 47.85 18.12
CA MET A 241 12.63 49.19 18.11
C MET A 241 13.10 49.49 19.54
N ARG A 242 14.41 49.41 19.74
CA ARG A 242 15.15 50.21 20.72
C ARG A 242 16.43 50.70 20.08
#